data_AF-A0A2E7MV02-F1
#
_entry.id   AF-A0A2E7MV02-F1
#
_cell.length_a   1.000
_cell.length_b   1.000
_cell.length_c   1.000
_cell.angle_alpha   90.00
_cell.angle_beta   90.00
_cell.angle_gamma   90.00
#
_symmetry.space_group_name_H-M   'P 1'
#
loop_
_entity.id
_entity.type
_entity.pdbx_description
1 polymer ?
#
loop_
_entity_poly.entity_id
_entity_poly.type
_entity_poly.pdbx_seq_one_letter_code
_entity_poly.pdbx_strand_id
1 'polypeptide(L)' 'MPAKRKTTKKKRSKRKGATPTNPSLYARVKAEAKRKFKVYPSAYANGWLVRTYKKRGGGYR' A
#
# COMPACT_ATOMS: atom_id res chain seq x y z
N MET A 1 -5.76 5.03 -32.03
CA MET A 1 -6.04 4.57 -30.65
C MET A 1 -4.87 3.75 -30.13
N PRO A 2 -3.87 4.30 -29.42
CA PRO A 2 -2.73 3.49 -28.99
C PRO A 2 -3.01 2.69 -27.70
N ALA A 3 -2.56 1.44 -27.76
CA ALA A 3 -2.87 0.32 -26.90
C ALA A 3 -2.50 0.48 -25.41
N LYS A 4 -3.34 -0.15 -24.59
CA LYS A 4 -3.26 -0.34 -23.14
C LYS A 4 -1.97 -1.07 -22.74
N ARG A 5 -0.89 -0.33 -22.42
CA ARG A 5 0.37 -0.92 -21.91
C ARG A 5 0.16 -1.46 -20.49
N LYS A 6 0.06 -2.78 -20.35
CA LYS A 6 0.11 -3.51 -19.06
C LYS A 6 1.53 -3.40 -18.49
N THR A 7 1.73 -2.53 -17.50
CA THR A 7 3.01 -2.42 -16.79
C THR A 7 3.16 -3.59 -15.81
N THR A 8 4.05 -4.52 -16.16
CA THR A 8 4.46 -5.65 -15.32
C THR A 8 5.14 -5.16 -14.04
N LYS A 9 4.49 -5.35 -12.88
CA LYS A 9 5.06 -5.03 -11.57
C LYS A 9 6.22 -5.97 -11.23
N LYS A 10 7.44 -5.46 -11.37
CA LYS A 10 8.70 -6.04 -10.86
C LYS A 10 8.57 -6.35 -9.36
N LYS A 11 8.57 -7.64 -8.97
CA LYS A 11 8.68 -8.08 -7.57
C LYS A 11 10.07 -7.69 -7.06
N ARG A 12 10.17 -6.64 -6.23
CA ARG A 12 11.39 -6.37 -5.46
C ARG A 12 11.50 -7.37 -4.31
N SER A 13 12.69 -7.93 -4.12
CA SER A 13 12.98 -8.90 -3.06
C SER A 13 12.57 -8.36 -1.69
N LYS A 14 11.95 -9.22 -0.87
CA LYS A 14 11.59 -8.91 0.52
C LYS A 14 12.90 -8.73 1.30
N ARG A 15 13.36 -7.49 1.46
CA ARG A 15 14.11 -7.14 2.66
C ARG A 15 13.18 -7.45 3.83
N LYS A 16 13.68 -8.11 4.89
CA LYS A 16 12.94 -8.37 6.14
C LYS A 16 12.65 -7.04 6.84
N GLY A 17 11.79 -6.23 6.24
CA GLY A 17 11.20 -5.04 6.83
C GLY A 17 9.95 -5.44 7.57
N ALA A 18 9.67 -4.71 8.66
CA ALA A 18 8.63 -5.01 9.64
C ALA A 18 7.38 -5.60 9.00
N THR A 19 7.11 -6.86 9.34
CA THR A 19 6.01 -7.65 8.79
C THR A 19 4.70 -7.02 9.24
N PRO A 20 3.81 -6.62 8.31
CA PRO A 20 2.48 -6.20 8.70
C PRO A 20 1.80 -7.39 9.38
N THR A 21 1.45 -7.22 10.66
CA THR A 21 0.77 -8.22 11.48
C THR A 21 -0.48 -8.78 10.79
N ASN A 22 -1.17 -7.95 10.01
CA ASN A 22 -2.40 -8.31 9.31
C ASN A 22 -2.35 -7.94 7.82
N PRO A 23 -1.93 -8.87 6.92
CA PRO A 23 -1.78 -8.58 5.49
C PRO A 23 -3.11 -8.22 4.81
N SER A 24 -4.23 -8.80 5.26
CA SER A 24 -5.57 -8.51 4.75
C SER A 24 -6.01 -7.08 5.04
N LEU A 25 -5.72 -6.56 6.24
CA LEU A 25 -6.01 -5.18 6.61
C LEU A 25 -5.15 -4.22 5.80
N TYR A 26 -3.86 -4.52 5.63
CA TYR A 26 -2.96 -3.71 4.81
C TYR A 26 -3.43 -3.62 3.34
N ALA A 27 -3.91 -4.72 2.76
CA ALA A 27 -4.44 -4.73 1.40
C ALA A 27 -5.68 -3.84 1.23
N ARG A 28 -6.63 -3.90 2.19
CA ARG A 28 -7.82 -3.05 2.21
C ARG A 28 -7.47 -1.57 2.34
N VAL A 29 -6.61 -1.22 3.30
CA VAL A 29 -6.16 0.15 3.51
C VAL A 29 -5.40 0.68 2.28
N LYS A 30 -4.59 -0.15 1.62
CA LYS A 30 -3.89 0.22 0.39
C LYS A 30 -4.85 0.50 -0.77
N ALA A 31 -5.96 -0.24 -0.85
CA ALA A 31 -7.00 0.03 -1.85
C ALA A 31 -7.72 1.34 -1.54
N GLU A 32 -8.07 1.60 -0.28
CA GLU A 32 -8.67 2.87 0.14
C GLU A 32 -7.74 4.07 -0.11
N ALA A 33 -6.44 3.91 0.18
CA ALA A 33 -5.45 4.95 -0.08
C ALA A 33 -5.38 5.29 -1.58
N LYS A 34 -5.39 4.28 -2.45
CA LYS A 34 -5.41 4.51 -3.90
C LYS A 34 -6.70 5.16 -4.41
N ARG A 35 -7.84 4.91 -3.75
CA ARG A 35 -9.10 5.57 -4.08
C ARG A 35 -9.13 7.01 -3.59
N LYS A 36 -8.48 7.28 -2.45
CA LYS A 36 -8.47 8.61 -1.80
C LYS A 36 -7.41 9.55 -2.35
N PHE A 37 -6.25 9.02 -2.76
CA PHE A 37 -5.14 9.81 -3.28
C PHE A 37 -4.98 9.57 -4.79
N LYS A 38 -5.11 10.64 -5.57
CA LYS A 38 -4.92 10.63 -7.03
C LYS A 38 -3.50 10.22 -7.45
N VAL A 39 -2.50 10.52 -6.61
CA VAL A 39 -1.08 10.20 -6.86
C VAL A 39 -0.57 9.22 -5.79
N TYR A 40 -0.13 8.06 -6.26
CA TYR A 40 0.49 7.02 -5.43
C TYR A 40 1.71 6.42 -6.14
N PRO A 41 2.89 6.34 -5.48
CA PRO A 41 3.15 6.63 -4.07
C PRO A 41 3.37 8.13 -3.80
N SER A 42 2.72 8.67 -2.76
CA SER A 42 2.97 10.02 -2.24
C SER A 42 3.23 9.96 -0.74
N ALA A 43 3.98 10.93 -0.20
CA ALA A 43 4.33 10.97 1.22
C ALA A 43 3.09 10.95 2.13
N TYR A 44 2.08 11.75 1.79
CA TYR A 44 0.82 11.80 2.52
C TYR A 44 -0.01 10.51 2.39
N ALA A 45 -0.02 9.86 1.22
CA ALA A 45 -0.72 8.59 1.05
C ALA A 45 -0.07 7.46 1.86
N ASN A 46 1.26 7.43 1.93
CA ASN A 46 1.99 6.46 2.75
C ASN A 46 1.77 6.71 4.24
N GLY A 47 1.76 7.98 4.68
CA GLY A 47 1.45 8.35 6.06
C GLY A 47 0.02 7.99 6.46
N TRP A 48 -0.96 8.27 5.59
CA TRP A 48 -2.35 7.89 5.82
C TRP A 48 -2.53 6.39 5.91
N LEU A 49 -1.87 5.61 5.04
CA LEU A 49 -1.89 4.15 5.09
C LEU A 49 -1.37 3.64 6.43
N VAL A 50 -0.21 4.11 6.90
CA VAL A 50 0.36 3.64 8.17
C VAL A 50 -0.53 4.06 9.35
N ARG A 51 -1.05 5.29 9.35
CA ARG A 51 -1.94 5.80 10.40
C ARG A 51 -3.24 5.01 10.51
N THR A 52 -3.89 4.74 9.37
CA THR A 52 -5.14 3.97 9.34
C THR A 52 -4.93 2.49 9.62
N TYR A 53 -3.82 1.92 9.14
CA TYR A 53 -3.43 0.56 9.45
C TYR A 53 -3.22 0.37 10.96
N LYS A 54 -2.47 1.28 11.62
CA LYS A 54 -2.34 1.30 13.09
C LYS A 54 -3.67 1.52 13.81
N LYS A 55 -4.51 2.44 13.33
CA LYS A 55 -5.84 2.72 13.92
C LYS A 55 -6.77 1.50 13.85
N ARG A 56 -6.65 0.64 12.83
CA ARG A 56 -7.41 -0.60 12.68
C ARG A 56 -6.81 -1.79 13.43
N GLY A 57 -5.86 -1.56 14.35
CA GLY A 57 -5.17 -2.62 15.11
C GLY A 57 -4.07 -3.34 14.31
N GLY A 58 -3.68 -2.80 13.15
CA GLY A 58 -2.58 -3.31 12.34
C GLY A 58 -1.23 -2.81 12.83
N GLY A 59 -0.40 -3.71 13.33
CA GLY A 59 0.99 -3.44 13.70
C GLY A 59 1.98 -3.75 12.57
N TYR A 60 3.17 -3.20 12.69
CA TYR A 60 4.35 -3.70 11.99
C TYR A 60 5.26 -4.27 13.07
N ARG A 61 5.65 -5.55 12.94
CA ARG A 61 6.57 -6.27 13.83
C ARG A 61 7.90 -6.49 13.13
#